data_AF-A0A4Q0VYK9-F1
#
_entry.id   AF-A0A4Q0VYK9-F1
#
_cell.length_a   1.000
_cell.length_b   1.000
_cell.length_c   1.000
_cell.angle_alpha   90.00
_cell.angle_beta   90.00
_cell.angle_gamma   90.00
#
_symmetry.space_group_name_H-M   'P 1'
#
loop_
_entity.id
_entity.type
_entity.pdbx_description
1 polymer ?
#
loop_
_entity_poly.entity_id
_entity_poly.type
_entity_poly.pdbx_seq_one_letter_code
_entity_poly.pdbx_strand_id
1 'polypeptide(L)'
;MEGIIIKRLIIVSIVLSLLLSGCYFNVEETDTKPSVYSGRTLDIGIIGELPNQSFDRVTFHKIKPASLELEEFDAYFITRDYFSEVSQEKWAPVFSSIGVPVFFIDSDIQDFVYRKENYSYADLERFPSFEHTTGFLVKEDNILKTGYGTRTEADTFETETPAWIYDLIFKHIEEYYN
;
A
#
# COMPACT_ATOMS: atom_id res chain seq x y z
N MET A 1 27.13 -51.51 22.53
CA MET A 1 27.50 -50.72 21.34
C MET A 1 26.31 -50.39 20.46
N GLU A 2 25.34 -51.30 20.31
CA GLU A 2 24.17 -51.15 19.42
C GLU A 2 23.23 -49.99 19.78
N GLY A 3 22.97 -49.74 21.07
CA GLY A 3 22.08 -48.65 21.51
C GLY A 3 22.59 -47.23 21.22
N ILE A 4 23.91 -47.04 21.08
CA ILE A 4 24.51 -45.74 20.73
C ILE A 4 24.33 -45.47 19.22
N ILE A 5 24.42 -46.52 18.40
CA ILE A 5 24.23 -46.43 16.95
C ILE A 5 22.77 -46.08 16.65
N ILE A 6 21.82 -46.72 17.33
CA ILE A 6 20.37 -46.46 17.16
C ILE A 6 20.03 -45.01 17.55
N LYS A 7 20.56 -44.48 18.67
CA LYS A 7 20.36 -43.08 19.07
C LYS A 7 20.91 -42.09 18.05
N ARG A 8 22.10 -42.36 17.48
CA ARG A 8 22.69 -41.50 16.43
C ARG A 8 21.87 -41.53 15.14
N LEU A 9 21.30 -42.68 14.79
CA LEU A 9 20.47 -42.83 13.59
C LEU A 9 19.11 -42.11 13.72
N ILE A 10 18.50 -42.13 14.92
CA ILE A 10 17.28 -41.37 15.23
C ILE A 10 17.54 -39.86 15.19
N ILE A 11 18.66 -39.38 15.74
CA ILE A 11 19.02 -37.95 15.72
C ILE A 11 19.24 -37.45 14.29
N VAL A 12 19.95 -38.23 13.45
CA VAL A 12 20.14 -37.89 12.04
C VAL A 12 18.81 -37.84 11.29
N SER A 13 17.91 -38.78 11.58
CA SER A 13 16.56 -38.79 10.97
C SER A 13 15.74 -37.55 11.36
N ILE A 14 15.79 -37.10 12.62
CA ILE A 14 15.04 -35.92 13.08
C ILE A 14 15.60 -34.63 12.46
N VAL A 15 16.94 -34.51 12.37
CA VAL A 15 17.59 -33.35 11.75
C VAL A 15 17.28 -33.27 10.25
N LEU A 16 17.21 -34.42 9.57
CA LEU A 16 16.85 -34.48 8.15
C LEU A 16 15.39 -34.06 7.88
N SER A 17 14.47 -34.41 8.78
CA SER A 17 13.06 -33.99 8.68
C SER A 17 12.87 -32.47 8.75
N LEU A 18 13.66 -31.78 9.57
CA LEU A 18 13.58 -30.32 9.74
C LEU A 18 14.11 -29.54 8.53
N LEU A 19 14.99 -30.14 7.73
CA LEU A 19 15.50 -29.55 6.48
C LEU A 19 14.51 -29.67 5.32
N LEU A 20 13.50 -30.54 5.42
CA LEU A 20 12.48 -30.74 4.38
C LEU A 20 11.23 -29.89 4.58
N SER A 21 11.05 -29.25 5.75
CA SER A 21 10.04 -28.21 5.97
C SER A 21 10.50 -26.87 5.42
N GLY A 22 10.73 -26.81 4.10
CA GLY A 22 10.69 -25.55 3.38
C GLY A 22 9.23 -25.12 3.30
N CYS A 23 8.85 -24.07 4.02
CA CYS A 23 7.56 -23.44 3.81
C CYS A 23 7.49 -22.96 2.37
N TYR A 24 6.71 -23.65 1.55
CA TYR A 24 6.29 -23.11 0.25
C TYR A 24 5.29 -21.99 0.56
N PHE A 25 5.79 -20.76 0.68
CA PHE A 25 4.94 -19.59 0.49
C PHE A 25 4.48 -19.65 -0.96
N ASN A 26 3.23 -20.05 -1.18
CA ASN A 26 2.53 -19.78 -2.43
C ASN A 26 2.41 -18.25 -2.51
N VAL A 27 3.46 -17.57 -2.95
CA VAL A 27 3.26 -16.32 -3.67
C VAL A 27 2.67 -16.80 -4.99
N GLU A 28 1.34 -16.77 -5.08
CA GLU A 28 0.66 -16.77 -6.36
C GLU A 28 1.16 -15.51 -7.10
N GLU A 29 2.33 -15.62 -7.75
CA GLU A 29 2.62 -14.86 -8.96
C GLU A 29 1.63 -15.36 -10.01
N THR A 30 0.38 -14.90 -9.87
CA THR A 30 -0.55 -14.94 -10.97
C THR A 30 -0.02 -13.92 -11.97
N ASP A 31 0.64 -14.45 -12.99
CA ASP A 31 0.94 -13.83 -14.28
C ASP A 31 -0.38 -13.54 -15.05
N THR A 32 -1.45 -13.21 -14.32
CA THR A 32 -2.65 -12.60 -14.83
C THR A 32 -2.38 -11.11 -14.84
N LYS A 33 -2.34 -10.50 -16.03
CA LYS A 33 -2.55 -9.06 -16.15
C LYS A 33 -3.65 -8.66 -15.17
N PRO A 34 -3.42 -7.67 -14.28
CA PRO A 34 -4.41 -7.29 -13.30
C PRO A 34 -5.72 -7.03 -14.02
N SER A 35 -6.76 -7.79 -13.65
CA SER A 35 -8.05 -7.63 -14.33
C SER A 35 -8.54 -6.20 -14.10
N VAL A 36 -9.02 -5.55 -15.17
CA VAL A 36 -9.63 -4.22 -15.08
C VAL A 36 -10.70 -4.22 -13.99
N TYR A 37 -10.72 -3.17 -13.17
CA TYR A 37 -11.68 -3.03 -12.10
C TYR A 37 -13.12 -3.00 -12.65
N SER A 38 -13.98 -3.85 -12.11
CA SER A 38 -15.36 -4.05 -12.58
C SER A 38 -16.37 -4.11 -11.42
N GLY A 39 -15.96 -3.65 -10.24
CA GLY A 39 -16.74 -3.73 -9.00
C GLY A 39 -17.83 -2.67 -8.88
N ARG A 40 -18.08 -2.11 -7.68
CA ARG A 40 -19.05 -1.02 -7.54
C ARG A 40 -18.54 0.30 -8.17
N THR A 41 -19.40 1.31 -8.25
CA THR A 41 -18.92 2.66 -8.58
C THR A 41 -18.19 3.23 -7.37
N LEU A 42 -17.05 3.88 -7.61
CA LEU A 42 -16.25 4.55 -6.59
C LEU A 42 -16.18 6.05 -6.86
N ASP A 43 -16.43 6.84 -5.82
CA ASP A 43 -16.20 8.28 -5.80
C ASP A 43 -14.92 8.56 -5.00
N ILE A 44 -13.88 9.03 -5.67
CA ILE A 44 -12.55 9.24 -5.09
C ILE A 44 -12.24 10.73 -5.02
N GLY A 45 -11.97 11.23 -3.82
CA GLY A 45 -11.47 12.59 -3.62
C GLY A 45 -9.98 12.67 -3.99
N ILE A 46 -9.59 13.60 -4.87
CA ILE A 46 -8.20 13.78 -5.27
C ILE A 46 -7.64 15.15 -4.90
N ILE A 47 -6.54 15.15 -4.17
CA ILE A 47 -5.78 16.34 -3.77
C ILE A 47 -4.51 16.36 -4.62
N GLY A 48 -4.50 17.24 -5.63
CA GLY A 48 -3.40 17.36 -6.58
C GLY A 48 -3.82 17.18 -8.03
N GLU A 49 -3.01 16.45 -8.78
CA GLU A 49 -3.21 16.20 -10.20
C GLU A 49 -4.17 15.04 -10.45
N LEU A 50 -4.95 15.11 -11.53
CA LEU A 50 -5.81 14.00 -11.95
C LEU A 50 -4.95 12.96 -12.70
N PRO A 51 -5.23 11.65 -12.57
CA PRO A 51 -4.55 10.66 -13.40
C PRO A 51 -4.76 10.96 -14.88
N ASN A 52 -3.75 10.71 -15.71
CA ASN A 52 -3.82 10.89 -17.16
C ASN A 52 -4.66 9.83 -17.89
N GLN A 53 -5.36 8.99 -17.13
CA GLN A 53 -6.17 7.89 -17.59
C GLN A 53 -7.54 7.87 -16.90
N SER A 54 -8.55 7.41 -17.63
CA SER A 54 -9.92 7.28 -17.17
C SER A 54 -10.28 5.83 -16.84
N PHE A 55 -11.18 5.63 -15.88
CA PHE A 55 -11.67 4.32 -15.48
C PHE A 55 -13.20 4.32 -15.45
N ASP A 56 -13.84 3.34 -16.10
CA ASP A 56 -15.29 3.36 -16.37
C ASP A 56 -16.19 3.46 -15.12
N ARG A 57 -15.71 3.00 -13.96
CA ARG A 57 -16.48 2.89 -12.71
C ARG A 57 -15.93 3.75 -11.57
N VAL A 58 -15.03 4.67 -11.88
CA VAL A 58 -14.39 5.53 -10.88
C VAL A 58 -14.51 6.98 -11.31
N THR A 59 -15.03 7.80 -10.41
CA THR A 59 -15.11 9.26 -10.60
C THR A 59 -14.12 9.93 -9.66
N PHE A 60 -13.21 10.75 -10.21
CA PHE A 60 -12.30 11.55 -9.42
C PHE A 60 -12.85 12.96 -9.20
N HIS A 61 -12.88 13.39 -7.95
CA HIS A 61 -13.34 14.70 -7.54
C HIS A 61 -12.15 15.52 -7.04
N LYS A 62 -11.76 16.56 -7.79
CA LYS A 62 -10.64 17.42 -7.37
C LYS A 62 -11.06 18.27 -6.18
N ILE A 63 -10.33 18.13 -5.08
CA ILE A 63 -10.66 18.75 -3.79
C ILE A 63 -9.42 19.36 -3.13
N LYS A 64 -9.61 20.01 -2.00
CA LYS A 64 -8.53 20.59 -1.17
C LYS A 64 -8.26 19.71 0.05
N PRO A 65 -7.05 19.78 0.65
CA PRO A 65 -6.70 19.04 1.86
C PRO A 65 -7.73 19.13 3.00
N ALA A 66 -8.35 20.30 3.19
CA ALA A 66 -9.37 20.50 4.24
C ALA A 66 -10.59 19.58 4.12
N SER A 67 -10.82 18.98 2.94
CA SER A 67 -11.94 18.05 2.71
C SER A 67 -11.66 16.64 3.27
N LEU A 68 -10.42 16.35 3.71
CA LEU A 68 -10.07 15.10 4.39
C LEU A 68 -10.85 14.92 5.70
N GLU A 69 -11.19 16.03 6.38
CA GLU A 69 -11.95 16.01 7.64
C GLU A 69 -13.44 15.69 7.45
N LEU A 70 -13.95 15.76 6.21
CA LEU A 70 -15.37 15.55 5.91
C LEU A 70 -15.69 14.10 5.54
N GLU A 71 -14.71 13.33 5.08
CA GLU A 71 -14.84 11.92 4.70
C GLU A 71 -16.00 11.63 3.72
N GLU A 72 -16.24 12.53 2.76
CA GLU A 72 -17.37 12.46 1.81
C GLU A 72 -17.17 11.45 0.65
N PHE A 73 -15.99 10.84 0.56
CA PHE A 73 -15.58 9.99 -0.57
C PHE A 73 -15.25 8.56 -0.11
N ASP A 74 -15.31 7.61 -1.05
CA ASP A 74 -14.95 6.20 -0.79
C ASP A 74 -13.45 6.03 -0.51
N ALA A 75 -12.61 6.95 -0.99
CA ALA A 75 -11.19 7.01 -0.70
C ALA A 75 -10.63 8.38 -1.07
N TYR A 76 -9.42 8.67 -0.59
CA TYR A 76 -8.67 9.87 -0.94
C TYR A 76 -7.34 9.54 -1.62
N PHE A 77 -7.09 10.16 -2.76
CA PHE A 77 -5.81 10.12 -3.46
C PHE A 77 -5.09 11.46 -3.28
N ILE A 78 -3.80 11.41 -2.97
CA ILE A 78 -2.95 12.59 -2.82
C ILE A 78 -1.76 12.43 -3.75
N THR A 79 -1.46 13.45 -4.56
CA THR A 79 -0.29 13.42 -5.46
C THR A 79 0.87 14.24 -4.92
N ARG A 80 2.04 14.07 -5.53
CA ARG A 80 3.33 14.59 -5.05
C ARG A 80 3.33 16.07 -4.69
N ASP A 81 2.65 16.91 -5.46
CA ASP A 81 2.61 18.37 -5.24
C ASP A 81 2.11 18.76 -3.84
N TYR A 82 1.36 17.88 -3.19
CA TYR A 82 0.80 18.11 -1.87
C TYR A 82 1.52 17.35 -0.76
N PHE A 83 2.46 16.45 -1.04
CA PHE A 83 3.15 15.65 -0.01
C PHE A 83 3.81 16.51 1.06
N SER A 84 4.51 17.58 0.67
CA SER A 84 5.10 18.51 1.63
C SER A 84 4.04 19.17 2.52
N GLU A 85 2.92 19.64 1.94
CA GLU A 85 1.85 20.29 2.69
C GLU A 85 1.16 19.31 3.66
N VAL A 86 0.76 18.14 3.17
CA VAL A 86 0.01 17.16 3.96
C VAL A 86 0.89 16.39 4.95
N SER A 87 2.21 16.50 4.85
CA SER A 87 3.15 15.99 5.85
C SER A 87 3.41 16.95 7.02
N GLN A 88 2.81 18.14 7.01
CA GLN A 88 2.90 19.06 8.15
C GLN A 88 2.18 18.46 9.36
N GLU A 89 2.73 18.70 10.55
CA GLU A 89 2.27 18.15 11.83
C GLU A 89 0.75 18.29 12.07
N LYS A 90 0.14 19.39 11.61
CA LYS A 90 -1.30 19.64 11.71
C LYS A 90 -2.18 18.57 11.07
N TRP A 91 -1.66 17.82 10.09
CA TRP A 91 -2.40 16.78 9.37
C TRP A 91 -2.26 15.39 9.99
N ALA A 92 -1.25 15.16 10.83
CA ALA A 92 -1.05 13.85 11.45
C ALA A 92 -2.25 13.37 12.27
N PRO A 93 -2.94 14.22 13.06
CA PRO A 93 -4.19 13.83 13.73
C PRO A 93 -5.33 13.52 12.75
N VAL A 94 -5.42 14.24 11.63
CA VAL A 94 -6.44 14.00 10.59
C VAL A 94 -6.23 12.62 9.99
N PHE A 95 -5.02 12.30 9.51
CA PHE A 95 -4.75 10.97 8.94
C PHE A 95 -4.76 9.83 9.96
N SER A 96 -4.55 10.12 11.25
CA SER A 96 -4.65 9.11 12.31
C SER A 96 -6.08 8.78 12.69
N SER A 97 -7.03 9.68 12.43
CA SER A 97 -8.45 9.51 12.75
C SER A 97 -9.33 9.22 11.54
N ILE A 98 -8.80 9.40 10.32
CA ILE A 98 -9.58 9.23 9.09
C ILE A 98 -10.13 7.81 8.96
N GLY A 99 -11.44 7.72 8.77
CA GLY A 99 -12.20 6.46 8.70
C GLY A 99 -12.29 5.84 7.31
N VAL A 100 -11.60 6.41 6.32
CA VAL A 100 -11.63 5.93 4.92
C VAL A 100 -10.22 5.72 4.37
N PRO A 101 -10.05 4.88 3.32
CA PRO A 101 -8.75 4.64 2.70
C PRO A 101 -8.09 5.91 2.13
N VAL A 102 -6.77 6.01 2.32
CA VAL A 102 -5.95 7.11 1.76
C VAL A 102 -4.75 6.55 1.02
N PHE A 103 -4.47 7.08 -0.16
CA PHE A 103 -3.36 6.66 -1.02
C PHE A 103 -2.54 7.85 -1.50
N PHE A 104 -1.22 7.71 -1.45
CA PHE A 104 -0.22 8.66 -1.93
C PHE A 104 0.29 8.15 -3.28
N ILE A 105 -0.23 8.74 -4.35
CA ILE A 105 0.06 8.35 -5.73
C ILE A 105 1.43 8.85 -6.13
N ASP A 106 2.22 8.01 -6.80
CA ASP A 106 3.61 8.29 -7.16
C ASP A 106 4.50 8.60 -5.94
N SER A 107 4.22 7.92 -4.82
CA SER A 107 4.95 8.11 -3.58
C SER A 107 6.40 7.65 -3.69
N ASP A 108 7.31 8.42 -3.13
CA ASP A 108 8.72 8.12 -2.93
C ASP A 108 9.06 7.96 -1.43
N ILE A 109 8.06 8.10 -0.56
CA ILE A 109 8.19 8.02 0.89
C ILE A 109 7.19 7.03 1.50
N GLN A 110 7.59 6.42 2.62
CA GLN A 110 6.71 5.54 3.38
C GLN A 110 5.50 6.31 3.95
N ASP A 111 4.28 5.77 3.85
CA ASP A 111 3.04 6.48 4.21
C ASP A 111 2.91 6.82 5.70
N PHE A 112 3.65 6.15 6.59
CA PHE A 112 3.57 6.42 8.02
C PHE A 112 4.02 7.84 8.39
N VAL A 113 4.82 8.49 7.54
CA VAL A 113 5.31 9.86 7.74
C VAL A 113 4.17 10.87 7.82
N TYR A 114 3.01 10.56 7.24
CA TYR A 114 1.84 11.44 7.25
C TYR A 114 0.97 11.26 8.51
N ARG A 115 1.10 10.13 9.23
CA ARG A 115 0.29 9.83 10.43
C ARG A 115 1.01 10.08 11.75
N LYS A 116 2.35 10.12 11.73
CA LYS A 116 3.15 10.23 12.95
C LYS A 116 3.69 11.64 13.12
N GLU A 117 3.46 12.20 14.31
CA GLU A 117 4.09 13.44 14.74
C GLU A 117 5.63 13.34 14.64
N ASN A 118 6.29 14.45 14.35
CA ASN A 118 7.75 14.58 14.18
C ASN A 118 8.36 13.91 12.94
N TYR A 119 7.55 13.38 12.02
CA TYR A 119 8.01 13.00 10.69
C TYR A 119 7.31 13.85 9.63
N SER A 120 7.97 14.02 8.50
CA SER A 120 7.44 14.79 7.38
C SER A 120 8.03 14.29 6.06
N TYR A 121 7.59 14.90 4.96
CA TYR A 121 8.16 14.64 3.63
C TYR A 121 9.65 15.01 3.54
N ALA A 122 10.12 15.93 4.38
CA ALA A 122 11.55 16.27 4.43
C ALA A 122 12.43 15.11 4.93
N ASP A 123 11.84 14.07 5.53
CA ASP A 123 12.53 12.86 5.97
C ASP A 123 12.66 11.79 4.88
N LEU A 124 12.42 12.13 3.62
CA LEU A 124 12.46 11.22 2.46
C LEU A 124 13.72 10.33 2.44
N GLU A 125 14.91 10.92 2.63
CA GLU A 125 16.18 10.17 2.62
C GLU A 125 16.25 9.10 3.73
N ARG A 126 15.54 9.31 4.83
CA ARG A 126 15.50 8.40 5.97
C ARG A 126 14.47 7.28 5.76
N PHE A 127 13.40 7.54 5.02
CA PHE A 127 12.26 6.63 4.88
C PHE A 127 11.78 6.50 3.43
N PRO A 128 12.67 6.12 2.49
CA PRO A 128 12.28 5.97 1.10
C PRO A 128 11.25 4.84 0.93
N SER A 129 10.36 5.02 -0.04
CA SER A 129 9.48 3.98 -0.56
C SER A 129 9.99 3.52 -1.92
N PHE A 130 9.92 2.22 -2.15
CA PHE A 130 10.25 1.61 -3.44
C PHE A 130 8.97 1.19 -4.17
N GLU A 131 7.80 1.66 -3.73
CA GLU A 131 6.50 1.34 -4.30
C GLU A 131 5.98 2.53 -5.10
N HIS A 132 5.32 2.31 -6.24
CA HIS A 132 4.70 3.37 -7.03
C HIS A 132 3.69 4.16 -6.23
N THR A 133 2.89 3.48 -5.41
CA THR A 133 1.89 4.11 -4.55
C THR A 133 2.00 3.52 -3.15
N THR A 134 2.00 4.38 -2.13
CA THR A 134 1.82 3.98 -0.74
C THR A 134 0.46 4.44 -0.23
N GLY A 135 0.02 3.94 0.91
CA GLY A 135 -1.29 4.31 1.44
C GLY A 135 -1.61 3.59 2.72
N PHE A 136 -2.85 3.67 3.17
CA PHE A 136 -3.31 2.91 4.32
C PHE A 136 -4.81 2.70 4.27
N LEU A 137 -5.22 1.51 4.71
CA LEU A 137 -6.62 1.18 4.98
C LEU A 137 -6.74 0.88 6.48
N VAL A 138 -7.55 1.66 7.20
CA VAL A 138 -7.73 1.52 8.65
C VAL A 138 -9.03 0.78 8.95
N LYS A 139 -8.95 -0.44 9.47
CA LYS A 139 -10.13 -1.21 9.93
C LYS A 139 -9.91 -1.65 11.36
N GLU A 140 -10.80 -1.26 12.27
CA GLU A 140 -10.78 -1.66 13.69
C GLU A 140 -9.38 -1.49 14.33
N ASP A 141 -8.81 -0.29 14.22
CA ASP A 141 -7.47 0.09 14.72
C ASP A 141 -6.26 -0.62 14.08
N ASN A 142 -6.46 -1.41 13.02
CA ASN A 142 -5.39 -2.07 12.29
C ASN A 142 -5.15 -1.43 10.92
N ILE A 143 -3.87 -1.26 10.56
CA ILE A 143 -3.45 -0.86 9.20
C ILE A 143 -3.32 -2.13 8.36
N LEU A 144 -4.13 -2.26 7.30
CA LEU A 144 -4.22 -3.49 6.52
C LEU A 144 -3.21 -3.58 5.37
N LYS A 145 -2.89 -2.48 4.69
CA LYS A 145 -2.01 -2.48 3.49
C LYS A 145 -1.41 -1.10 3.23
N THR A 146 -0.15 -1.06 2.81
CA THR A 146 0.63 0.19 2.76
C THR A 146 1.39 0.49 1.46
N GLY A 147 1.52 -0.46 0.53
CA GLY A 147 2.30 -0.25 -0.70
C GLY A 147 1.80 -1.05 -1.91
N TYR A 148 1.98 -0.48 -3.11
CA TYR A 148 1.51 -1.01 -4.39
C TYR A 148 2.53 -0.81 -5.50
N GLY A 149 2.89 -1.92 -6.16
CA GLY A 149 3.78 -1.98 -7.31
C GLY A 149 5.21 -1.56 -6.98
N THR A 150 6.14 -2.51 -6.94
CA THR A 150 7.55 -2.22 -6.69
C THR A 150 8.17 -1.56 -7.92
N ARG A 151 8.84 -0.41 -7.73
CA ARG A 151 9.68 0.24 -8.72
C ARG A 151 10.94 -0.57 -8.95
N THR A 152 11.33 -0.69 -10.21
CA THR A 152 12.59 -1.27 -10.65
C THR A 152 13.66 -0.19 -10.82
N GLU A 153 14.93 -0.57 -11.00
CA GLU A 153 16.02 0.38 -11.28
C GLU A 153 15.81 1.19 -12.58
N ALA A 154 14.94 0.72 -13.48
CA ALA A 154 14.57 1.42 -14.71
C ALA A 154 13.48 2.48 -14.49
N ASP A 155 12.76 2.43 -13.37
CA ASP A 155 11.68 3.36 -13.05
C ASP A 155 12.24 4.61 -12.38
N THR A 156 11.99 5.78 -12.97
CA THR A 156 12.27 7.07 -12.31
C THR A 156 11.09 7.47 -11.43
N PHE A 157 11.30 8.33 -10.44
CA PHE A 157 10.18 8.90 -9.68
C PHE A 157 9.25 9.79 -10.52
N GLU A 158 9.63 10.09 -11.77
CA GLU A 158 8.79 10.78 -12.75
C GLU A 158 7.85 9.82 -13.50
N THR A 159 8.00 8.49 -13.33
CA THR A 159 7.06 7.55 -13.95
C THR A 159 5.72 7.57 -13.22
N GLU A 160 4.67 7.88 -13.97
CA GLU A 160 3.29 7.84 -13.50
C GLU A 160 2.92 6.42 -13.05
N THR A 161 2.08 6.34 -12.02
CA THR A 161 1.53 5.08 -11.51
C THR A 161 0.81 4.34 -12.65
N PRO A 162 1.24 3.10 -13.01
CA PRO A 162 0.61 2.34 -14.07
C PRO A 162 -0.87 2.03 -13.80
N ALA A 163 -1.68 1.99 -14.86
CA ALA A 163 -3.12 1.70 -14.81
C ALA A 163 -3.51 0.49 -13.93
N TRP A 164 -2.72 -0.58 -14.03
CA TRP A 164 -3.00 -1.82 -13.32
C TRP A 164 -2.87 -1.68 -11.80
N ILE A 165 -2.06 -0.72 -11.32
CA ILE A 165 -1.94 -0.40 -9.89
C ILE A 165 -3.22 0.27 -9.40
N TYR A 166 -3.79 1.20 -10.17
CA TYR A 166 -5.09 1.79 -9.87
C TYR A 166 -6.18 0.72 -9.79
N ASP A 167 -6.26 -0.19 -10.76
CA ASP A 167 -7.23 -1.31 -10.73
C ASP A 167 -7.09 -2.17 -9.47
N LEU A 168 -5.87 -2.37 -9.00
CA LEU A 168 -5.59 -3.10 -7.76
C LEU A 168 -6.02 -2.30 -6.51
N ILE A 169 -5.77 -0.99 -6.49
CA ILE A 169 -6.21 -0.10 -5.40
C ILE A 169 -7.73 -0.09 -5.30
N PHE A 170 -8.45 0.03 -6.43
CA PHE A 170 -9.91 0.04 -6.45
C PHE A 170 -10.52 -1.25 -5.89
N LYS A 171 -9.92 -2.40 -6.19
CA LYS A 171 -10.33 -3.69 -5.59
C LYS A 171 -10.18 -3.69 -4.08
N HIS A 172 -9.06 -3.21 -3.54
CA HIS A 172 -8.92 -3.19 -2.08
C HIS A 172 -9.80 -2.13 -1.40
N ILE A 173 -10.12 -1.02 -2.08
CA ILE A 173 -11.14 -0.08 -1.58
C ILE A 173 -12.48 -0.81 -1.47
N GLU A 174 -12.85 -1.63 -2.45
CA GLU A 174 -14.09 -2.42 -2.35
C GLU A 174 -14.04 -3.47 -1.25
N GLU A 175 -12.95 -4.22 -1.12
CA GLU A 175 -12.74 -5.20 -0.05
C GLU A 175 -12.75 -4.57 1.35
N TYR A 176 -12.31 -3.32 1.47
CA TYR A 176 -12.34 -2.58 2.72
C TYR A 176 -13.77 -2.43 3.28
N TYR A 177 -14.72 -2.12 2.39
CA TYR A 177 -16.13 -1.91 2.72
C TYR A 177 -16.96 -3.19 2.83
N ASN A 178 -16.41 -4.35 2.46
CA ASN A 178 -17.04 -5.66 2.60
C ASN A 178 -16.64 -6.36 3.92
#